data_AF-A0A6V7L284-F1
#
_entry.id   AF-A0A6V7L284-F1
#
_cell.length_a   1.000
_cell.length_b   1.000
_cell.length_c   1.000
_cell.angle_alpha   90.00
_cell.angle_beta   90.00
_cell.angle_gamma   90.00
#
_symmetry.space_group_name_H-M   'P 1'
#
loop_
_entity.id
_entity.type
_entity.pdbx_description
1 polymer ?
#
loop_
_entity_poly.entity_id
_entity_poly.type
_entity_poly.pdbx_seq_one_letter_code
_entity_poly.pdbx_strand_id
1 'polypeptide(L)'
;NDNGTYFLRVRVTFTDKDGKKRCVKGKIGDNILYLAHRHGIDMEGACEASLACTTCHVYVHPDYTDKLALATDQEEDLLDLAPFLKENSRL
;
A
#
# COMPACT_ATOMS: atom_id res chain seq x y z
N ASN A 1 19.19 -22.74 18.96
CA ASN A 1 17.83 -22.29 19.35
C ASN A 1 17.85 -20.78 19.22
N ASP A 2 17.39 -20.16 18.15
CA ASP A 2 16.12 -20.38 17.43
C ASP A 2 16.26 -20.69 15.93
N ASN A 3 15.34 -21.53 15.46
CA ASN A 3 15.18 -21.96 14.08
C ASN A 3 14.42 -20.92 13.24
N GLY A 4 15.00 -20.50 12.11
CA GLY A 4 14.31 -20.28 10.83
C GLY A 4 13.09 -19.36 10.78
N THR A 5 13.31 -18.08 10.44
CA THR A 5 12.36 -17.33 9.61
C THR A 5 13.08 -16.92 8.32
N TYR A 6 12.89 -17.72 7.27
CA TYR A 6 13.21 -17.28 5.92
C TYR A 6 12.30 -16.08 5.62
N PHE A 7 12.79 -14.85 5.76
CA PHE A 7 12.05 -13.68 5.32
C PHE A 7 11.85 -13.78 3.81
N LEU A 8 10.69 -14.27 3.39
CA LEU A 8 10.32 -14.29 1.98
C LEU A 8 10.32 -12.83 1.49
N ARG A 9 11.28 -12.55 0.60
CA ARG A 9 11.44 -11.23 -0.01
C ARG A 9 10.51 -11.14 -1.20
N VAL A 10 9.79 -10.03 -1.29
CA VAL A 10 8.92 -9.71 -2.42
C VAL A 10 9.41 -8.44 -3.10
N ARG A 11 9.08 -8.29 -4.37
CA ARG A 11 9.28 -7.04 -5.11
C ARG A 11 7.97 -6.30 -5.16
N VAL A 12 7.99 -5.03 -4.80
CA VAL A 12 6.84 -4.12 -4.91
C VAL A 12 7.23 -3.02 -5.89
N THR A 13 6.36 -2.72 -6.84
CA THR A 13 6.57 -1.65 -7.81
C THR A 13 5.57 -0.55 -7.52
N PHE A 14 6.09 0.61 -7.13
CA PHE A 14 5.31 1.83 -6.97
C PHE A 14 5.33 2.59 -8.29
N THR A 15 4.20 3.13 -8.69
CA THR A 15 4.08 4.00 -9.87
C THR A 15 3.58 5.34 -9.37
N ASP A 16 4.32 6.41 -9.61
CA ASP A 16 3.91 7.76 -9.22
C ASP A 16 2.91 8.36 -10.22
N LYS A 17 2.45 9.58 -9.93
CA LYS A 17 1.49 10.33 -10.75
C LYS A 17 2.00 10.64 -12.17
N ASP A 18 3.31 10.64 -12.39
CA ASP A 18 3.94 10.89 -13.68
C ASP A 18 4.20 9.57 -14.44
N GLY A 19 3.76 8.44 -13.88
CA GLY A 19 3.92 7.11 -14.45
C GLY A 19 5.30 6.50 -14.21
N LYS A 20 6.18 7.15 -13.46
CA LYS A 20 7.53 6.64 -13.18
C LYS A 20 7.44 5.51 -12.18
N LYS A 21 8.07 4.39 -12.54
CA LYS A 21 8.06 3.16 -11.75
C LYS A 21 9.31 3.06 -10.88
N ARG A 22 9.12 2.68 -9.61
CA ARG A 22 10.20 2.36 -8.67
C ARG A 22 9.95 0.97 -8.09
N CYS A 23 10.85 0.04 -8.42
CA CYS A 23 10.81 -1.32 -7.88
C CYS A 23 11.69 -1.42 -6.64
N VAL A 24 11.12 -1.87 -5.53
CA VAL A 24 11.81 -1.99 -4.24
C VAL A 24 11.66 -3.40 -3.67
N LYS A 25 12.54 -3.75 -2.73
CA LYS A 25 12.47 -5.01 -1.98
C LYS A 25 11.73 -4.79 -0.68
N GLY A 26 10.69 -5.59 -0.46
CA GLY A 26 9.95 -5.71 0.79
C GLY A 26 10.04 -7.12 1.36
N LYS A 27 9.42 -7.31 2.52
CA LYS A 27 9.21 -8.60 3.17
C LYS A 27 7.73 -8.92 3.19
N ILE A 28 7.37 -10.20 3.13
CA ILE A 28 5.98 -10.59 3.43
C ILE A 28 5.61 -10.07 4.82
N GLY A 29 4.45 -9.41 4.91
CA GLY A 29 3.96 -8.74 6.12
C GLY A 29 4.38 -7.27 6.26
N ASP A 30 5.21 -6.71 5.38
CA ASP A 30 5.45 -5.27 5.37
C ASP A 30 4.15 -4.52 5.03
N ASN A 31 3.87 -3.45 5.78
CA ASN A 31 2.86 -2.46 5.40
C ASN A 31 3.42 -1.57 4.27
N ILE A 32 2.60 -1.32 3.24
CA ILE A 32 3.02 -0.66 2.00
C ILE A 32 3.42 0.81 2.23
N LEU A 33 2.74 1.54 3.12
CA LEU A 33 3.08 2.92 3.47
C LEU A 33 4.51 2.99 4.04
N TYR A 34 4.80 2.18 5.06
CA TYR A 34 6.13 2.17 5.68
C TYR A 34 7.21 1.65 4.74
N LEU A 35 6.88 0.73 3.83
CA LEU A 35 7.79 0.29 2.78
C LEU A 35 8.11 1.44 1.81
N ALA A 36 7.11 2.23 1.41
CA ALA A 36 7.29 3.39 0.54
C ALA A 36 8.24 4.41 1.18
N HIS A 37 7.97 4.79 2.44
CA HIS A 37 8.79 5.73 3.21
C HIS A 37 10.24 5.26 3.35
N ARG A 38 10.46 3.98 3.69
CA ARG A 38 11.81 3.40 3.84
C ARG A 38 12.65 3.53 2.57
N HIS A 39 12.02 3.54 1.39
CA HIS A 39 12.70 3.66 0.10
C HIS A 39 12.60 5.07 -0.51
N GLY A 40 12.14 6.05 0.25
CA GLY A 40 12.01 7.44 -0.20
C GLY A 40 11.04 7.60 -1.36
N ILE A 41 9.93 6.86 -1.33
CA ILE A 41 8.81 7.00 -2.26
C ILE A 41 7.85 7.98 -1.62
N ASP A 42 7.47 9.00 -2.39
CA ASP A 42 6.61 10.07 -1.92
C ASP A 42 5.19 9.54 -1.72
N MET A 43 4.78 9.46 -0.46
CA MET A 43 3.47 9.04 0.01
C MET A 43 3.29 9.70 1.37
N GLU A 44 2.21 10.43 1.57
CA GLU A 44 2.09 11.30 2.74
C GLU A 44 1.83 10.49 4.02
N GLY A 45 0.72 9.75 4.09
CA GLY A 45 0.42 8.89 5.24
C GLY A 45 0.34 9.63 6.57
N ALA A 46 -0.33 10.78 6.61
CA ALA A 46 -0.42 11.69 7.76
C ALA A 46 -0.89 11.04 9.07
N CYS A 47 -1.70 9.98 9.01
CA CYS A 47 -2.19 9.26 10.20
C CYS A 47 -1.31 8.07 10.60
N GLU A 48 -0.16 7.85 9.96
CA GLU A 48 0.76 6.76 10.29
C GLU A 48 0.10 5.36 10.25
N ALA A 49 -0.67 5.10 9.19
CA ALA A 49 -1.41 3.84 8.98
C ALA A 49 -2.41 3.48 10.10
N SER A 50 -2.94 4.48 10.82
CA SER A 50 -3.97 4.27 11.85
C SER A 50 -5.41 4.21 11.32
N LEU A 51 -5.59 4.22 9.99
CA LEU A 51 -6.90 4.22 9.32
C LEU A 51 -7.77 5.41 9.79
N ALA A 52 -7.20 6.61 9.70
CA ALA A 52 -7.83 7.88 10.11
C ALA A 52 -7.66 9.02 9.09
N CYS A 53 -7.14 8.73 7.90
CA CYS A 53 -7.02 9.68 6.79
C CYS A 53 -6.93 8.92 5.46
N THR A 54 -6.94 9.63 4.34
CA THR A 54 -6.86 9.06 2.98
C THR A 54 -5.51 9.32 2.29
N THR A 55 -4.53 9.88 2.98
CA THR A 55 -3.28 10.37 2.37
C THR A 55 -2.27 9.27 2.00
N CYS A 56 -2.56 8.01 2.34
CA CYS A 56 -1.84 6.82 1.85
C CYS A 56 -2.52 6.12 0.68
N HIS A 57 -3.61 6.70 0.15
CA HIS A 57 -4.42 6.14 -0.94
C HIS A 57 -3.56 5.74 -2.15
N VAL A 58 -3.80 4.52 -2.63
CA VAL A 58 -3.17 3.96 -3.82
C VAL A 58 -4.18 3.27 -4.72
N TYR A 59 -3.81 3.15 -6.00
CA TYR A 59 -4.48 2.25 -6.93
C TYR A 59 -3.71 0.93 -7.00
N VAL A 60 -4.39 -0.18 -6.70
CA VAL A 60 -3.84 -1.53 -6.79
C VAL A 60 -3.85 -1.98 -8.24
N HIS A 61 -2.75 -2.53 -8.72
CA HIS A 61 -2.68 -3.03 -10.10
C HIS A 61 -3.68 -4.18 -10.32
N PRO A 62 -4.42 -4.24 -11.46
CA PRO A 62 -5.50 -5.21 -11.69
C PRO A 62 -5.12 -6.67 -11.41
N ASP A 63 -3.91 -7.09 -11.78
CA ASP A 63 -3.40 -8.45 -11.50
C ASP A 63 -3.34 -8.84 -10.00
N TYR A 64 -3.61 -7.91 -9.08
CA TYR A 64 -3.56 -8.09 -7.64
C TYR A 64 -4.83 -7.70 -6.90
N THR A 65 -5.83 -7.07 -7.54
CA THR A 65 -7.07 -6.65 -6.86
C THR A 65 -7.79 -7.84 -6.25
N ASP A 66 -7.91 -8.93 -7.01
CA ASP A 66 -8.62 -10.15 -6.59
C ASP A 66 -7.83 -10.99 -5.57
N LYS A 67 -6.59 -10.59 -5.26
CA LYS A 67 -5.72 -11.26 -4.28
C LYS A 67 -5.76 -10.58 -2.91
N LEU A 68 -6.37 -9.40 -2.82
CA LEU A 68 -6.56 -8.71 -1.56
C LEU A 68 -7.86 -9.19 -0.91
N ALA A 69 -7.89 -9.14 0.41
CA ALA A 69 -9.17 -9.18 1.11
C ALA A 69 -10.00 -7.96 0.69
N LEU A 70 -11.33 -8.10 0.73
CA LEU A 70 -12.24 -6.96 0.60
C LEU A 70 -11.84 -5.87 1.62
N ALA A 71 -11.98 -4.62 1.21
CA ALA A 71 -11.85 -3.51 2.13
C ALA A 71 -12.86 -3.66 3.28
N THR A 72 -12.47 -3.18 4.46
CA THR A 72 -13.39 -3.14 5.59
C THR A 72 -14.34 -1.96 5.43
N ASP A 73 -15.50 -2.00 6.08
CA ASP A 73 -16.46 -0.88 6.05
C ASP A 73 -15.80 0.44 6.46
N GLN A 74 -14.91 0.42 7.46
CA GLN A 74 -14.16 1.60 7.89
C GLN A 74 -13.17 2.11 6.83
N GLU A 75 -12.56 1.22 6.05
CA GLU A 75 -11.69 1.61 4.94
C GLU A 75 -12.51 2.25 3.82
N GLU A 76 -13.65 1.65 3.46
CA GLU A 76 -14.58 2.18 2.45
C GLU A 76 -15.13 3.55 2.85
N ASP A 77 -15.55 3.74 4.11
CA ASP A 77 -16.02 5.02 4.64
C ASP A 77 -14.97 6.15 4.49
N LEU A 78 -13.69 5.81 4.63
CA LEU A 78 -12.60 6.76 4.39
C LEU A 78 -12.33 6.96 2.90
N LEU A 79 -12.35 5.89 2.11
CA LEU A 79 -12.15 5.95 0.67
C LEU A 79 -13.19 6.83 -0.03
N ASP A 80 -14.42 6.91 0.48
CA ASP A 80 -15.45 7.85 0.00
C ASP A 80 -15.02 9.32 0.08
N LEU A 81 -14.09 9.65 0.96
CA LEU A 81 -13.51 10.98 1.13
C LEU A 81 -12.22 11.17 0.30
N ALA A 82 -11.73 10.12 -0.37
CA ALA A 82 -10.47 10.17 -1.11
C ALA A 82 -10.64 10.90 -2.47
N PRO A 83 -9.69 11.80 -2.83
CA PRO A 83 -9.71 12.44 -4.13
C PRO A 83 -9.46 11.42 -5.25
N PHE A 84 -10.18 11.55 -6.36
CA PHE A 84 -10.04 10.68 -7.55
C PHE A 84 -10.21 9.17 -7.25
N LEU A 85 -11.19 8.82 -6.41
CA LEU A 85 -11.55 7.44 -6.09
C LEU A 85 -11.80 6.59 -7.36
N LYS A 86 -11.37 5.33 -7.33
CA LYS A 86 -11.55 4.30 -8.37
C LYS A 86 -11.82 2.94 -7.74
N GLU A 87 -12.39 2.02 -8.51
CA GLU A 87 -12.73 0.65 -8.06
C GLU A 87 -11.54 -0.13 -7.46
N ASN A 88 -10.31 0.16 -7.90
CA ASN A 88 -9.09 -0.49 -7.40
C ASN A 88 -8.36 0.32 -6.32
N SER A 89 -9.04 1.26 -5.67
CA SER A 89 -8.47 2.10 -4.61
C SER A 89 -8.35 1.34 -3.29
N ARG A 90 -7.27 1.57 -2.55
CA ARG A 90 -7.03 1.01 -1.20
C ARG A 90 -6.24 1.99 -0.32
N LEU A 91 -6.32 1.80 0.99
CA LEU A 91 -5.53 2.51 2.01
C LEU A 91 -4.44 1.62 2.62
#